data_AF-X1GGI8-F1
#
_entry.id   AF-X1GGI8-F1
#
_cell.length_a   1.000
_cell.length_b   1.000
_cell.length_c   1.000
_cell.angle_alpha   90.00
_cell.angle_beta   90.00
_cell.angle_gamma   90.00
#
_symmetry.space_group_name_H-M   'P 1'
#
loop_
_entity.id
_entity.type
_entity.pdbx_description
1 polymer ?
#
loop_
_entity_poly.entity_id
_entity_poly.type
_entity_poly.pdbx_seq_one_letter_code
_entity_poly.pdbx_strand_id
1 'polypeptide(L)'
;DLKKAISDAKYIISAIHVGGLDAFQVDLEIPLKYGVSQCIGETLGPGGVFRFLRNAPVLKEIVELINQVGFNSGAKEGRPIFLNYTNPMAMNTWYCNSINGDSTVGLCHGVQETSTMLRNWIRAKPENFSFLCAGINHMAWFLEMWYRESDSLDVPWKNAY
;
A
#
# COMPACT_ATOMS: atom_id res chain seq x y z
N ASP A 1 13.01 9.32 -18.74
CA ASP A 1 11.78 9.50 -19.52
C ASP A 1 10.78 8.45 -19.08
N LEU A 2 9.60 8.88 -18.64
CA LEU A 2 8.53 8.03 -18.12
C LEU A 2 7.97 7.08 -19.19
N LYS A 3 7.79 7.54 -20.42
CA LYS A 3 7.23 6.72 -21.52
C LYS A 3 8.12 5.52 -21.80
N LYS A 4 9.43 5.76 -21.90
CA LYS A 4 10.43 4.71 -22.10
C LYS A 4 10.44 3.68 -20.95
N ALA A 5 10.19 4.10 -19.72
CA ALA A 5 10.14 3.20 -18.56
C ALA A 5 8.89 2.31 -18.55
N ILE A 6 7.79 2.77 -19.16
CA ILE A 6 6.51 2.04 -19.20
C ILE A 6 6.40 1.15 -20.44
N SER A 7 7.01 1.52 -21.57
CA SER A 7 6.95 0.75 -22.80
C SER A 7 7.34 -0.73 -22.60
N ASP A 8 6.45 -1.64 -22.98
CA ASP A 8 6.58 -3.11 -22.83
C ASP A 8 6.78 -3.63 -21.38
N ALA A 9 6.63 -2.77 -20.37
CA ALA A 9 6.72 -3.19 -18.98
C ALA A 9 5.48 -3.99 -18.56
N LYS A 10 5.68 -5.19 -18.02
CA LYS A 10 4.61 -6.04 -17.44
C LYS A 10 4.24 -5.63 -16.02
N TYR A 11 5.20 -5.06 -15.30
CA TYR A 11 5.06 -4.61 -13.94
C TYR A 11 5.69 -3.23 -13.82
N ILE A 12 4.95 -2.29 -13.25
CA ILE A 12 5.41 -0.92 -13.00
C ILE A 12 5.34 -0.67 -11.51
N ILE A 13 6.44 -0.27 -10.89
CA ILE A 13 6.48 0.05 -9.45
C ILE A 13 6.50 1.57 -9.28
N SER A 14 5.59 2.11 -8.48
CA SER A 14 5.55 3.53 -8.11
C SER A 14 5.89 3.73 -6.64
N ALA A 15 6.95 4.50 -6.41
CA ALA A 15 7.37 5.00 -5.10
C ALA A 15 7.73 6.49 -5.22
N ILE A 16 6.77 7.30 -5.68
CA ILE A 16 6.96 8.73 -5.95
C ILE A 16 6.69 9.57 -4.69
N HIS A 17 7.30 10.75 -4.61
CA HIS A 17 7.05 11.73 -3.55
C HIS A 17 6.79 13.09 -4.19
N VAL A 18 5.55 13.33 -4.62
CA VAL A 18 5.18 14.56 -5.32
C VAL A 18 5.28 15.77 -4.39
N GLY A 19 6.11 16.74 -4.78
CA GLY A 19 6.40 17.93 -3.99
C GLY A 19 7.52 17.75 -2.95
N GLY A 20 8.07 16.54 -2.81
CA GLY A 20 9.20 16.27 -1.90
C GLY A 20 8.95 16.69 -0.45
N LEU A 21 10.05 16.96 0.26
CA LEU A 21 10.01 17.34 1.67
C LEU A 21 9.36 18.70 1.92
N ASP A 22 9.48 19.64 0.97
CA ASP A 22 8.90 20.97 1.09
C ASP A 22 7.37 20.91 1.16
N ALA A 23 6.74 20.14 0.28
CA ALA A 23 5.29 19.94 0.34
C ALA A 23 4.86 19.15 1.58
N PHE A 24 5.67 18.17 1.99
CA PHE A 24 5.41 17.39 3.20
C PHE A 24 5.47 18.25 4.48
N GLN A 25 6.39 19.19 4.56
CA GLN A 25 6.46 20.14 5.67
C GLN A 25 5.17 20.96 5.78
N VAL A 26 4.65 21.43 4.64
CA VAL A 26 3.40 22.19 4.59
C VAL A 26 2.19 21.35 5.05
N ASP A 27 2.15 20.05 4.69
CA ASP A 27 1.10 19.11 5.13
C ASP A 27 1.04 18.95 6.65
N LEU A 28 2.15 19.18 7.36
CA LEU A 28 2.25 19.09 8.81
C LEU A 28 2.02 20.44 9.48
N GLU A 29 2.68 21.49 8.99
CA GLU A 29 2.70 22.79 9.64
C GLU A 29 1.36 23.52 9.55
N ILE A 30 0.66 23.44 8.42
CA ILE A 30 -0.62 24.13 8.26
C ILE A 30 -1.65 23.58 9.26
N PRO A 31 -1.92 22.26 9.32
CA PRO A 31 -2.86 21.72 10.31
C PRO A 31 -2.45 22.01 11.75
N LEU A 32 -1.15 22.00 12.05
CA LEU A 32 -0.63 22.31 13.38
C LEU A 32 -0.96 23.75 13.82
N LYS A 33 -0.91 24.74 12.92
CA LYS A 33 -1.33 26.13 13.21
C LYS A 33 -2.79 26.23 13.66
N TYR A 34 -3.63 25.28 13.28
CA TYR A 34 -5.03 25.19 13.67
C TYR A 34 -5.29 24.20 14.82
N GLY A 35 -4.24 23.75 15.50
CA GLY A 35 -4.35 22.81 16.63
C GLY A 35 -4.55 21.35 16.25
N VAL A 36 -4.38 20.99 14.97
CA VAL A 36 -4.46 19.61 14.49
C VAL A 36 -3.06 19.02 14.37
N SER A 37 -2.65 18.24 15.36
CA SER A 37 -1.39 17.49 15.33
C SER A 37 -1.54 16.20 14.54
N GLN A 38 -0.52 15.85 13.74
CA GLN A 38 -0.46 14.62 12.94
C GLN A 38 0.89 13.94 13.22
N CYS A 39 0.88 12.62 13.45
CA CYS A 39 2.12 11.87 13.70
C CYS A 39 3.04 11.86 12.46
N ILE A 40 2.51 11.41 11.32
CA ILE A 40 3.20 11.44 10.02
C ILE A 40 2.41 12.26 8.99
N GLY A 41 1.06 12.19 9.01
CA GLY A 41 0.22 13.03 8.16
C GLY A 41 0.28 12.72 6.66
N GLU A 42 0.82 11.58 6.21
CA GLU A 42 0.91 11.25 4.78
C GLU A 42 -0.18 10.29 4.26
N THR A 43 -0.99 9.74 5.16
CA THR A 43 -2.02 8.74 4.82
C THR A 43 -3.42 9.18 5.15
N LEU A 44 -3.60 9.70 6.36
CA LEU A 44 -4.88 10.13 6.95
C LEU A 44 -4.77 11.59 7.38
N GLY A 45 -5.91 12.16 7.79
CA GLY A 45 -5.97 13.55 8.22
C GLY A 45 -5.76 14.55 7.08
N PRO A 46 -5.66 15.85 7.39
CA PRO A 46 -5.50 16.89 6.38
C PRO A 46 -4.28 16.65 5.48
N GLY A 47 -3.12 16.29 6.04
CA GLY A 47 -1.92 16.06 5.25
C GLY A 47 -2.10 14.91 4.25
N GLY A 48 -2.75 13.81 4.66
CA GLY A 48 -3.03 12.68 3.78
C GLY A 48 -3.94 13.06 2.61
N VAL A 49 -4.97 13.88 2.88
CA VAL A 49 -5.88 14.39 1.83
C VAL A 49 -5.13 15.30 0.85
N PHE A 50 -4.38 16.29 1.33
CA PHE A 50 -3.63 17.19 0.44
C PHE A 50 -2.53 16.46 -0.34
N ARG A 51 -1.90 15.45 0.27
CA ARG A 51 -0.96 14.56 -0.44
C ARG A 51 -1.64 13.78 -1.55
N PHE A 52 -2.83 13.21 -1.32
CA PHE A 52 -3.60 12.58 -2.39
C PHE A 52 -3.89 13.56 -3.53
N LEU A 53 -4.39 14.76 -3.21
CA LEU A 53 -4.73 15.77 -4.22
C LEU A 53 -3.53 16.17 -5.08
N ARG A 54 -2.32 16.21 -4.51
CA ARG A 54 -1.08 16.42 -5.29
C ARG A 54 -0.68 15.22 -6.13
N ASN A 55 -0.85 14.01 -5.62
CA ASN A 55 -0.50 12.78 -6.34
C ASN A 55 -1.46 12.49 -7.50
N ALA A 56 -2.76 12.76 -7.34
CA ALA A 56 -3.81 12.41 -8.28
C ALA A 56 -3.49 12.79 -9.75
N PRO A 57 -3.11 14.04 -10.09
CA PRO A 57 -2.79 14.37 -11.48
C PRO A 57 -1.61 13.57 -12.04
N VAL A 58 -0.57 13.33 -11.24
CA VAL A 58 0.61 12.54 -11.65
C VAL A 58 0.25 11.08 -11.85
N LEU A 59 -0.54 10.51 -10.94
CA LEU A 59 -1.01 9.13 -11.04
C LEU A 59 -1.92 8.92 -12.25
N LYS A 60 -2.78 9.90 -12.56
CA LYS A 60 -3.60 9.88 -13.77
C LYS A 60 -2.74 9.80 -15.02
N GLU A 61 -1.72 10.66 -15.14
CA GLU A 61 -0.79 10.65 -16.27
C GLU A 61 -0.08 9.28 -16.41
N ILE A 62 0.39 8.72 -15.30
CA ILE A 62 1.03 7.40 -15.29
C ILE A 62 0.06 6.31 -15.78
N VAL A 63 -1.16 6.26 -15.23
CA VAL A 63 -2.15 5.23 -15.59
C VAL A 63 -2.60 5.37 -17.04
N GLU A 64 -2.82 6.58 -17.52
CA GLU A 64 -3.15 6.85 -18.93
C GLU A 64 -2.01 6.41 -19.85
N LEU A 65 -0.76 6.69 -19.47
CA LEU A 65 0.40 6.29 -20.25
C LEU A 65 0.61 4.76 -20.24
N ILE A 66 0.39 4.11 -19.11
CA ILE A 66 0.33 2.64 -19.01
C ILE A 66 -0.71 2.08 -20.00
N ASN A 67 -1.87 2.70 -20.10
CA ASN A 67 -2.91 2.28 -21.06
C ASN A 67 -2.57 2.56 -22.52
N GLN A 68 -1.64 3.46 -22.80
CA GLN A 68 -1.24 3.82 -24.17
C GLN A 68 -0.05 3.01 -24.67
N VAL A 69 0.93 2.73 -23.80
CA VAL A 69 2.22 2.15 -24.22
C VAL A 69 2.66 0.95 -23.38
N GLY A 70 1.93 0.61 -22.33
CA GLY A 70 2.26 -0.54 -21.50
C GLY A 70 2.14 -1.87 -22.24
N PHE A 71 2.76 -2.92 -21.68
CA PHE A 71 2.68 -4.27 -22.24
C PHE A 71 1.23 -4.71 -22.45
N ASN A 72 0.86 -5.16 -23.65
CA ASN A 72 -0.53 -5.48 -24.02
C ASN A 72 -1.54 -4.35 -23.72
N SER A 73 -1.14 -3.10 -23.93
CA SER A 73 -2.01 -1.92 -23.78
C SER A 73 -3.36 -2.12 -24.48
N GLY A 74 -4.46 -1.98 -23.74
CA GLY A 74 -5.83 -2.16 -24.24
C GLY A 74 -6.41 -3.58 -24.10
N ALA A 75 -5.61 -4.59 -23.74
CA ALA A 75 -6.11 -5.92 -23.40
C ALA A 75 -6.67 -5.95 -21.97
N LYS A 76 -7.71 -6.76 -21.73
CA LYS A 76 -8.18 -7.04 -20.36
C LYS A 76 -7.30 -8.05 -19.64
N GLU A 77 -6.81 -9.04 -20.38
CA GLU A 77 -5.92 -10.08 -19.88
C GLU A 77 -4.48 -9.78 -20.26
N GLY A 78 -3.55 -10.08 -19.35
CA GLY A 78 -2.12 -9.90 -19.61
C GLY A 78 -1.68 -8.43 -19.76
N ARG A 79 -2.53 -7.46 -19.39
CA ARG A 79 -2.16 -6.05 -19.25
C ARG A 79 -1.16 -5.86 -18.11
N PRO A 80 -0.49 -4.72 -18.01
CA PRO A 80 0.54 -4.53 -17.01
C PRO A 80 -0.07 -4.25 -15.63
N ILE A 81 0.63 -4.67 -14.58
CA ILE A 81 0.23 -4.42 -13.19
C ILE A 81 0.98 -3.21 -12.65
N PHE A 82 0.23 -2.26 -12.11
CA PHE A 82 0.76 -1.11 -11.42
C PHE A 82 0.86 -1.36 -9.90
N LEU A 83 2.07 -1.44 -9.38
CA LEU A 83 2.40 -1.72 -7.99
C LEU A 83 2.67 -0.40 -7.26
N ASN A 84 1.74 0.03 -6.43
CA ASN A 84 1.81 1.32 -5.75
C ASN A 84 2.30 1.19 -4.30
N TYR A 85 3.50 1.71 -4.03
CA TYR A 85 4.03 1.94 -2.67
C TYR A 85 3.78 3.37 -2.18
N THR A 86 3.29 4.25 -3.04
CA THR A 86 3.16 5.67 -2.72
C THR A 86 1.96 5.91 -1.80
N ASN A 87 2.20 6.57 -0.67
CA ASN A 87 1.15 7.07 0.22
C ASN A 87 0.46 8.33 -0.33
N PRO A 88 -0.85 8.52 -0.07
CA PRO A 88 -1.75 7.65 0.69
C PRO A 88 -2.21 6.43 -0.12
N MET A 89 -1.74 5.23 0.25
CA MET A 89 -1.81 4.05 -0.62
C MET A 89 -3.25 3.69 -1.00
N ALA A 90 -4.17 3.68 -0.03
CA ALA A 90 -5.56 3.32 -0.27
C ALA A 90 -6.24 4.30 -1.27
N MET A 91 -6.10 5.61 -1.06
CA MET A 91 -6.69 6.62 -1.95
C MET A 91 -6.05 6.60 -3.34
N ASN A 92 -4.72 6.50 -3.41
CA ASN A 92 -3.99 6.42 -4.68
C ASN A 92 -4.40 5.18 -5.49
N THR A 93 -4.38 4.00 -4.87
CA THR A 93 -4.74 2.74 -5.53
C THR A 93 -6.20 2.72 -5.97
N TRP A 94 -7.12 3.21 -5.13
CA TRP A 94 -8.52 3.33 -5.51
C TRP A 94 -8.69 4.29 -6.70
N TYR A 95 -8.05 5.46 -6.67
CA TYR A 95 -8.11 6.41 -7.77
C TYR A 95 -7.60 5.82 -9.09
N CYS A 96 -6.44 5.16 -9.08
CA CYS A 96 -5.91 4.50 -10.28
C CYS A 96 -6.87 3.41 -10.80
N ASN A 97 -7.44 2.60 -9.92
CA ASN A 97 -8.43 1.58 -10.30
C ASN A 97 -9.76 2.20 -10.76
N SER A 98 -10.11 3.42 -10.37
CA SER A 98 -11.29 4.11 -10.93
C SER A 98 -11.09 4.53 -12.39
N ILE A 99 -9.84 4.71 -12.81
CA ILE A 99 -9.46 5.07 -14.19
C ILE A 99 -9.28 3.79 -15.04
N ASN A 100 -8.63 2.78 -14.46
CA ASN A 100 -8.32 1.53 -15.12
C ASN A 100 -8.57 0.36 -14.15
N GLY A 101 -9.82 -0.09 -14.07
CA GLY A 101 -10.30 -1.07 -13.07
C GLY A 101 -9.43 -2.32 -13.00
N ASP A 102 -9.06 -2.75 -11.78
CA ASP A 102 -8.22 -3.92 -11.44
C ASP A 102 -6.78 -3.91 -12.00
N SER A 103 -6.23 -2.73 -12.33
CA SER A 103 -4.86 -2.59 -12.86
C SER A 103 -3.82 -2.32 -11.79
N THR A 104 -4.25 -1.85 -10.61
CA THR A 104 -3.37 -1.32 -9.57
C THR A 104 -3.49 -2.11 -8.27
N VAL A 105 -2.35 -2.52 -7.72
CA VAL A 105 -2.22 -3.18 -6.42
C VAL A 105 -1.43 -2.28 -5.48
N GLY A 106 -2.00 -1.97 -4.32
CA GLY A 106 -1.32 -1.23 -3.26
C GLY A 106 -0.46 -2.15 -2.39
N LEU A 107 0.75 -1.71 -2.05
CA LEU A 107 1.69 -2.47 -1.24
C LEU A 107 2.12 -1.65 0.00
N CYS A 108 2.04 -2.30 1.17
CA CYS A 108 2.50 -1.78 2.45
C CYS A 108 3.13 -2.94 3.26
N HIS A 109 4.05 -2.61 4.17
CA HIS A 109 4.78 -3.57 5.01
C HIS A 109 4.23 -3.71 6.44
N GLY A 110 3.26 -2.87 6.84
CA GLY A 110 2.84 -2.78 8.25
C GLY A 110 2.29 -4.08 8.84
N VAL A 111 1.59 -4.88 8.05
CA VAL A 111 1.06 -6.19 8.50
C VAL A 111 2.18 -7.20 8.68
N GLN A 112 3.17 -7.21 7.80
CA GLN A 112 4.31 -8.13 7.80
C GLN A 112 5.22 -7.87 9.01
N GLU A 113 5.45 -6.60 9.34
CA GLU A 113 6.25 -6.22 10.51
C GLU A 113 5.50 -6.52 11.80
N THR A 114 4.21 -6.18 11.88
CA THR A 114 3.40 -6.46 13.06
C THR A 114 3.25 -7.97 13.31
N SER A 115 3.02 -8.76 12.25
CA SER A 115 2.91 -10.22 12.38
C SER A 115 4.23 -10.85 12.84
N THR A 116 5.36 -10.35 12.36
CA THR A 116 6.69 -10.77 12.81
C THR A 116 6.90 -10.46 14.29
N MET A 117 6.49 -9.28 14.74
CA MET A 117 6.56 -8.88 16.15
C MET A 117 5.69 -9.78 17.04
N LEU A 118 4.42 -9.98 16.68
CA LEU A 118 3.47 -10.81 17.43
C LEU A 118 3.97 -12.27 17.53
N ARG A 119 4.43 -12.84 16.41
CA ARG A 119 5.04 -14.17 16.36
C ARG A 119 6.21 -14.30 17.32
N ASN A 120 7.09 -13.30 17.37
CA ASN A 120 8.27 -13.31 18.23
C ASN A 120 7.90 -13.27 19.72
N TRP A 121 6.85 -12.56 20.11
CA TRP A 121 6.38 -12.50 21.50
C TRP A 121 5.92 -13.86 22.02
N ILE A 122 5.26 -14.66 21.18
CA ILE A 122 4.85 -16.03 21.52
C ILE A 122 5.91 -17.08 21.16
N ARG A 123 7.09 -16.66 20.69
CA ARG A 123 8.23 -17.52 20.31
C ARG A 123 7.88 -18.60 19.29
N ALA A 124 6.92 -18.34 18.41
CA ALA A 124 6.53 -19.28 17.36
C ALA A 124 7.49 -19.21 16.15
N LYS A 125 7.68 -20.35 15.48
CA LYS A 125 8.36 -20.39 14.18
C LYS A 125 7.46 -19.82 13.08
N PRO A 126 8.00 -19.25 11.99
CA PRO A 126 7.21 -18.72 10.88
C PRO A 126 6.18 -19.71 10.32
N GLU A 127 6.58 -20.96 10.11
CA GLU A 127 5.74 -22.07 9.61
C GLU A 127 4.66 -22.54 10.60
N ASN A 128 4.76 -22.11 11.86
CA ASN A 128 3.83 -22.42 12.94
C ASN A 128 3.08 -21.18 13.42
N PHE A 129 2.99 -20.15 12.58
CA PHE A 129 2.25 -18.94 12.86
C PHE A 129 1.40 -18.57 11.65
N SER A 130 0.12 -18.35 11.87
CA SER A 130 -0.82 -17.94 10.83
C SER A 130 -1.77 -16.90 11.38
N PHE A 131 -2.32 -16.06 10.51
CA PHE A 131 -3.22 -15.00 10.92
C PHE A 131 -4.17 -14.64 9.79
N LEU A 132 -5.34 -14.12 10.18
CA LEU A 132 -6.24 -13.40 9.30
C LEU A 132 -6.15 -11.92 9.62
N CYS A 133 -5.84 -11.09 8.61
CA CYS A 133 -5.78 -9.64 8.75
C CYS A 133 -6.70 -8.98 7.73
N ALA A 134 -7.43 -7.96 8.15
CA ALA A 134 -8.32 -7.17 7.29
C ALA A 134 -8.36 -5.70 7.70
N GLY A 135 -8.78 -4.84 6.76
CA GLY A 135 -8.91 -3.40 6.96
C GLY A 135 -8.45 -2.63 5.74
N ILE A 136 -8.02 -1.38 5.94
CA ILE A 136 -7.45 -0.52 4.89
C ILE A 136 -6.00 -0.17 5.20
N ASN A 137 -5.29 0.42 4.25
CA ASN A 137 -3.89 0.84 4.47
C ASN A 137 -3.74 1.69 5.74
N HIS A 138 -2.78 1.32 6.59
CA HIS A 138 -2.50 1.96 7.88
C HIS A 138 -3.67 1.96 8.89
N MET A 139 -4.72 1.18 8.63
CA MET A 139 -5.86 0.94 9.52
C MET A 139 -6.33 -0.51 9.30
N ALA A 140 -5.47 -1.46 9.64
CA ALA A 140 -5.72 -2.89 9.51
C ALA A 140 -5.60 -3.57 10.87
N TRP A 141 -6.32 -4.69 11.02
CA TRP A 141 -6.43 -5.44 12.26
C TRP A 141 -6.19 -6.93 12.01
N PHE A 142 -5.51 -7.56 12.95
CA PHE A 142 -5.47 -9.02 13.06
C PHE A 142 -6.79 -9.46 13.67
N LEU A 143 -7.60 -10.15 12.87
CA LEU A 143 -8.91 -10.65 13.26
C LEU A 143 -8.81 -12.01 13.96
N GLU A 144 -7.90 -12.84 13.47
CA GLU A 144 -7.63 -14.17 14.00
C GLU A 144 -6.12 -14.41 13.98
N MET A 145 -5.63 -15.11 14.99
CA MET A 145 -4.23 -15.46 15.11
C MET A 145 -4.10 -16.88 15.64
N TRP A 146 -3.28 -17.69 14.98
CA TRP A 146 -3.06 -19.08 15.35
C TRP A 146 -1.59 -19.42 15.41
N TYR A 147 -1.24 -20.36 16.28
CA TYR A 147 0.10 -20.91 16.38
C TYR A 147 0.10 -22.42 16.63
N ARG A 148 1.25 -23.05 16.37
CA ARG A 148 1.56 -24.43 16.77
C ARG A 148 2.85 -24.47 17.59
N GLU A 149 2.92 -25.40 18.53
CA GLU A 149 4.11 -25.60 19.37
C GLU A 149 5.16 -26.50 18.69
N SER A 150 4.80 -27.16 17.60
CA SER A 150 5.61 -28.12 16.88
C SER A 150 5.31 -28.08 15.38
N ASP A 151 6.29 -28.53 14.58
CA ASP A 151 6.19 -28.65 13.14
C ASP A 151 5.37 -29.89 12.71
N SER A 152 5.06 -30.79 13.67
CA SER A 152 4.24 -31.98 13.40
C SER A 152 2.83 -31.59 12.95
N LEU A 153 2.34 -32.23 11.89
CA LEU A 153 0.99 -32.02 11.36
C LEU A 153 -0.10 -32.52 12.32
N ASP A 154 0.25 -33.42 13.25
CA ASP A 154 -0.69 -33.97 14.24
C ASP A 154 -0.95 -32.99 15.40
N VAL A 155 -0.14 -31.93 15.52
CA VAL A 155 -0.32 -30.90 16.55
C VAL A 155 -1.31 -29.85 16.04
N PRO A 156 -2.47 -29.69 16.69
CA PRO A 156 -3.49 -28.75 16.23
C PRO A 156 -3.03 -27.30 16.39
N TRP A 157 -3.56 -26.45 15.52
CA TRP A 157 -3.45 -25.00 15.68
C TRP A 157 -4.18 -24.55 16.94
N LYS A 158 -3.51 -23.72 17.74
CA LYS A 158 -4.07 -23.05 18.91
C LYS A 158 -4.37 -21.60 18.55
N ASN A 159 -5.51 -21.09 19.00
CA ASN A 159 -5.80 -19.67 18.91
C ASN A 159 -4.86 -18.90 19.87
N ALA A 160 -4.29 -17.79 19.40
CA ALA A 160 -3.42 -16.90 20.18
C ALA A 160 -4.06 -15.53 20.48
N TYR A 161 -5.25 -15.27 19.94
CA TYR A 161 -6.03 -14.05 20.09
C TYR A 161 -7.51 -14.32 19.78
#